data_AF-A0A7S4C7E2-F1
#
_entry.id   AF-A0A7S4C7E2-F1
#
_cell.length_a   1.000
_cell.length_b   1.000
_cell.length_c   1.000
_cell.angle_alpha   90.00
_cell.angle_beta   90.00
_cell.angle_gamma   90.00
#
_symmetry.space_group_name_H-M   'P 1'
#
loop_
_entity.id
_entity.type
_entity.pdbx_description
1 polymer ?
#
loop_
_entity_poly.entity_id
_entity_poly.type
_entity_poly.pdbx_seq_one_letter_code
_entity_poly.pdbx_strand_id
1 'polypeptide(L)'
;TNLYAMKVQGEAREAEEKARVQRRKGAIVLIEHFLLENGYLQTLEKMQQESGVSVQKLSVADNISLTTVMQEFEEYFYVKFGRKPKFFRPVAGGDSAPAGAKGR
;
A
#
# COMPACT_ATOMS: atom_id res chain seq x y z
N THR A 1 -14.61 5.59 -38.26
CA THR A 1 -13.52 6.09 -37.39
C THR A 1 -14.00 6.42 -35.98
N ASN A 2 -15.17 7.05 -35.80
CA ASN A 2 -15.67 7.46 -34.47
C ASN A 2 -16.06 6.30 -33.52
N LEU A 3 -16.72 5.25 -34.02
CA LEU A 3 -17.18 4.11 -33.21
C LEU A 3 -16.04 3.24 -32.65
N TYR A 4 -14.94 3.11 -33.41
CA TYR A 4 -13.75 2.38 -32.98
C TYR A 4 -13.01 3.14 -31.87
N ALA A 5 -12.87 4.46 -32.02
CA ALA A 5 -12.27 5.31 -30.98
C ALA A 5 -13.08 5.28 -29.67
N MET A 6 -14.41 5.32 -29.74
CA MET A 6 -15.28 5.16 -28.57
C MET A 6 -15.13 3.81 -27.87
N LYS A 7 -15.04 2.70 -28.62
CA LYS A 7 -14.80 1.36 -28.05
C LYS A 7 -13.45 1.28 -27.34
N VAL A 8 -12.38 1.71 -28.00
CA VAL A 8 -11.03 1.72 -27.42
C VAL A 8 -10.97 2.58 -26.15
N GLN A 9 -11.66 3.73 -26.14
CA GLN A 9 -11.74 4.58 -24.96
C GLN A 9 -12.55 3.95 -23.82
N GLY A 10 -13.61 3.20 -24.13
CA GLY A 10 -14.37 2.42 -23.15
C GLY A 10 -13.54 1.31 -22.52
N GLU A 11 -12.86 0.51 -23.34
CA GLU A 11 -11.97 -0.57 -22.89
C GLU A 11 -10.83 -0.03 -22.02
N ALA A 12 -10.26 1.12 -22.37
CA ALA A 12 -9.22 1.77 -21.55
C ALA A 12 -9.74 2.18 -20.17
N ARG A 13 -10.96 2.74 -20.09
CA ARG A 13 -11.59 3.11 -18.80
C ARG A 13 -11.90 1.89 -17.94
N GLU A 14 -12.43 0.84 -18.54
CA GLU A 14 -12.72 -0.42 -17.84
C GLU A 14 -11.44 -1.07 -17.30
N ALA A 15 -10.37 -1.08 -18.10
CA ALA A 15 -9.07 -1.59 -17.68
C ALA A 15 -8.49 -0.78 -16.51
N GLU A 16 -8.60 0.54 -16.54
CA GLU A 16 -8.14 1.42 -15.45
C GLU A 16 -8.94 1.19 -14.16
N GLU A 17 -10.27 1.05 -14.27
CA GLU A 17 -11.13 0.77 -13.13
C GLU A 17 -10.81 -0.60 -12.51
N LYS A 18 -10.63 -1.63 -13.33
CA LYS A 18 -10.21 -2.96 -12.88
C LYS A 18 -8.85 -2.91 -12.18
N ALA A 19 -7.88 -2.17 -12.74
CA ALA A 19 -6.57 -1.98 -12.13
C ALA A 19 -6.67 -1.24 -10.78
N ARG A 20 -7.55 -0.24 -10.66
CA ARG A 20 -7.81 0.49 -9.41
C ARG A 20 -8.39 -0.44 -8.34
N VAL A 21 -9.38 -1.25 -8.69
CA VAL A 21 -10.00 -2.23 -7.76
C VAL A 21 -8.95 -3.26 -7.32
N GLN A 22 -8.17 -3.78 -8.26
CA GLN A 22 -7.13 -4.76 -7.95
C GLN A 22 -6.04 -4.18 -7.06
N ARG A 23 -5.60 -2.94 -7.28
CA ARG A 23 -4.63 -2.25 -6.39
C ARG A 23 -5.18 -2.09 -4.98
N ARG A 24 -6.44 -1.67 -4.84
CA ARG A 24 -7.08 -1.53 -3.53
C ARG A 24 -7.14 -2.87 -2.80
N LYS A 25 -7.54 -3.94 -3.50
CA LYS A 25 -7.58 -5.29 -2.95
C LYS A 25 -6.17 -5.77 -2.54
N GLY A 26 -5.16 -5.54 -3.37
CA GLY A 26 -3.77 -5.86 -3.05
C GLY A 26 -3.28 -5.16 -1.79
N ALA A 27 -3.57 -3.86 -1.64
CA ALA A 27 -3.20 -3.10 -0.44
C ALA A 27 -3.85 -3.67 0.84
N ILE A 28 -5.14 -4.03 0.77
CA ILE A 28 -5.85 -4.64 1.91
C ILE A 28 -5.19 -5.97 2.31
N VAL A 29 -4.91 -6.85 1.35
CA VAL A 29 -4.27 -8.15 1.62
C VAL A 29 -2.88 -7.98 2.24
N LEU A 30 -2.08 -7.02 1.76
CA LEU A 30 -0.76 -6.70 2.34
C LEU A 30 -0.87 -6.19 3.79
N ILE A 31 -1.86 -5.35 4.09
CA ILE A 31 -2.09 -4.86 5.46
C ILE A 31 -2.58 -5.99 6.35
N GLU A 32 -3.55 -6.79 5.91
CA GLU A 32 -4.06 -7.92 6.69
C GLU A 32 -2.95 -8.92 7.04
N HIS A 33 -2.03 -9.19 6.11
CA HIS A 33 -0.87 -10.02 6.38
C HIS A 33 0.09 -9.37 7.39
N PHE A 34 0.38 -8.07 7.25
CA PHE A 34 1.18 -7.34 8.23
C PHE A 34 0.55 -7.40 9.63
N LEU A 35 -0.78 -7.26 9.73
CA LEU A 35 -1.49 -7.38 11.01
C LEU A 35 -1.37 -8.79 11.60
N LEU A 36 -1.46 -9.82 10.77
CA LEU A 36 -1.32 -11.22 11.16
C LEU A 36 0.09 -11.51 11.71
N GLU A 37 1.13 -11.14 10.96
CA GLU A 37 2.53 -11.38 11.34
C GLU A 37 2.93 -10.68 12.65
N ASN A 38 2.33 -9.51 12.94
CA ASN A 38 2.59 -8.74 14.16
C ASN A 38 1.62 -9.08 15.30
N GLY A 39 0.71 -10.05 15.12
CA GLY A 39 -0.21 -10.50 16.16
C GLY A 39 -1.37 -9.54 16.48
N TYR A 40 -1.67 -8.58 15.60
CA TYR A 40 -2.80 -7.66 15.73
C TYR A 40 -4.13 -8.32 15.34
N LEU A 41 -4.45 -9.46 15.96
CA LEU A 41 -5.52 -10.36 15.54
C LEU A 41 -6.92 -9.74 15.62
N GLN A 42 -7.19 -8.93 16.64
CA GLN A 42 -8.49 -8.25 16.78
C GLN A 42 -8.70 -7.20 15.68
N THR A 43 -7.64 -6.45 15.34
CA THR A 43 -7.67 -5.46 14.25
C THR A 43 -7.84 -6.16 12.91
N LEU A 44 -7.13 -7.27 12.69
CA LEU A 44 -7.26 -8.11 11.51
C LEU A 44 -8.71 -8.59 11.32
N GLU A 45 -9.34 -9.11 12.37
CA GLU A 45 -10.72 -9.59 12.31
C GLU A 45 -11.69 -8.47 11.90
N LYS A 46 -11.57 -7.29 12.52
CA LYS A 46 -12.40 -6.12 12.18
C LYS A 46 -12.16 -5.64 10.76
N MET A 47 -10.90 -5.61 10.32
CA MET A 47 -10.56 -5.23 8.96
C MET A 47 -11.17 -6.19 7.93
N GLN A 48 -11.19 -7.49 8.20
CA GLN A 48 -11.82 -8.48 7.32
C GLN A 48 -13.34 -8.34 7.25
N GLN A 49 -13.98 -7.98 8.37
CA GLN A 49 -15.41 -7.69 8.43
C GLN A 49 -15.76 -6.44 7.59
N GLU A 50 -14.93 -5.39 7.66
CA GLU A 50 -15.17 -4.13 6.95
C GLU A 50 -14.79 -4.19 5.46
N SER A 51 -13.71 -4.90 5.13
CA SER A 51 -13.16 -4.95 3.77
C SER A 51 -13.84 -5.99 2.88
N GLY A 52 -14.45 -7.02 3.47
CA GLY A 52 -14.95 -8.21 2.77
C GLY A 52 -13.85 -9.08 2.16
N VAL A 53 -12.58 -8.76 2.43
CA VAL A 53 -11.38 -9.54 2.08
C VAL A 53 -10.99 -10.37 3.30
N SER A 54 -10.45 -11.56 3.07
CA SER A 54 -10.01 -12.42 4.17
C SER A 54 -8.74 -13.15 3.80
N VAL A 55 -7.75 -13.12 4.69
CA VAL A 55 -6.49 -13.86 4.56
C VAL A 55 -6.67 -15.37 4.39
N GLN A 56 -7.78 -15.94 4.90
CA GLN A 56 -8.09 -17.36 4.70
C GLN A 56 -8.50 -17.67 3.26
N LYS A 57 -8.98 -16.67 2.52
CA LYS A 57 -9.41 -16.79 1.12
C LYS A 57 -8.37 -16.25 0.14
N LEU A 58 -7.53 -15.33 0.59
CA LEU A 58 -6.55 -14.60 -0.22
C LEU A 58 -5.29 -14.36 0.62
N SER A 59 -4.29 -15.21 0.43
CA SER A 59 -2.97 -14.99 1.02
C SER A 59 -2.15 -14.02 0.17
N VAL A 60 -1.22 -13.32 0.81
CA VAL A 60 -0.11 -12.65 0.12
C VAL A 60 0.73 -13.70 -0.61
N ALA A 61 1.29 -13.32 -1.76
CA ALA A 61 2.22 -14.18 -2.50
C ALA A 61 3.59 -14.17 -1.82
N ASP A 62 4.31 -15.29 -1.85
CA ASP A 62 5.59 -15.48 -1.12
C ASP A 62 6.68 -14.45 -1.45
N ASN A 63 6.55 -13.74 -2.57
CA ASN A 63 7.53 -12.80 -3.09
C ASN A 63 7.24 -11.32 -2.73
N ILE A 64 6.23 -11.04 -1.90
CA ILE A 64 5.87 -9.66 -1.55
C ILE A 64 5.41 -9.55 -0.10
N SER A 65 5.72 -8.44 0.56
CA SER A 65 5.19 -8.08 1.87
C SER A 65 5.07 -6.56 1.94
N LEU A 66 4.28 -6.04 2.89
CA LEU A 66 4.14 -4.60 3.07
C LEU A 66 5.50 -3.95 3.41
N THR A 67 6.33 -4.63 4.20
CA THR A 67 7.66 -4.16 4.59
C THR A 67 8.62 -4.09 3.40
N THR A 68 8.64 -5.11 2.54
CA THR A 68 9.46 -5.10 1.31
C THR A 68 9.00 -4.00 0.35
N VAL A 69 7.69 -3.80 0.17
CA VAL A 69 7.16 -2.71 -0.66
C VAL A 69 7.61 -1.34 -0.16
N MET A 70 7.64 -1.14 1.16
CA MET A 70 8.14 0.11 1.75
C MET A 70 9.65 0.31 1.50
N GLN A 71 10.45 -0.75 1.65
CA GLN A 71 11.89 -0.72 1.40
C GLN A 71 12.21 -0.37 -0.06
N GLU A 72 11.60 -1.07 -1.01
CA GLU A 72 11.78 -0.79 -2.44
C GLU A 72 11.37 0.64 -2.79
N PHE A 73 10.30 1.14 -2.17
CA PHE A 73 9.89 2.53 -2.34
C PHE A 73 10.90 3.52 -1.74
N GLU A 74 11.48 3.24 -0.57
CA GLU A 74 12.57 4.06 -0.02
C GLU A 74 13.75 4.16 -0.99
N GLU A 75 14.18 3.02 -1.53
CA GLU A 75 15.30 2.93 -2.47
C GLU A 75 15.01 3.70 -3.76
N TYR A 76 13.85 3.45 -4.37
CA TYR A 76 13.41 4.19 -5.55
C TYR A 76 13.36 5.70 -5.31
N PHE A 77 12.78 6.11 -4.18
CA PHE A 77 12.64 7.51 -3.84
C PHE A 77 14.01 8.16 -3.58
N TYR A 78 14.94 7.44 -2.94
CA TYR A 78 16.30 7.91 -2.75
C TYR A 78 17.05 8.08 -4.08
N VAL A 79 16.97 7.10 -4.98
CA VAL A 79 17.58 7.19 -6.32
C VAL A 79 17.01 8.37 -7.11
N LYS A 80 15.69 8.57 -7.03
CA LYS A 80 14.99 9.61 -7.81
C LYS A 80 15.17 11.02 -7.25
N PHE A 81 15.26 11.17 -5.93
CA PHE A 81 15.17 12.47 -5.27
C PHE A 81 16.38 12.81 -4.37
N GLY A 82 17.36 11.91 -4.26
CA GLY A 82 18.58 12.09 -3.45
C GLY A 82 18.35 12.11 -1.93
N ARG A 83 17.17 11.71 -1.46
CA ARG A 83 16.80 11.69 -0.04
C ARG A 83 15.82 10.56 0.25
N LYS A 84 15.81 10.04 1.48
CA LYS A 84 14.80 9.05 1.90
C LYS A 84 13.41 9.68 2.09
N PRO A 85 12.32 8.96 1.81
CA PRO A 85 10.97 9.44 2.08
C PRO A 85 10.73 9.50 3.60
N LYS A 86 9.87 10.43 4.04
CA LYS A 86 9.38 10.50 5.43
C LYS A 86 8.01 9.84 5.50
N PHE A 87 7.89 8.69 6.15
CA PHE A 87 6.60 7.99 6.25
C PHE A 87 5.63 8.61 7.25
N PHE A 88 6.15 9.21 8.31
CA PHE A 88 5.35 9.83 9.35
C PHE A 88 5.94 11.19 9.71
N ARG A 89 5.06 12.06 10.17
CA ARG A 89 5.41 13.33 10.82
C ARG A 89 4.78 13.34 12.20
N PRO A 90 5.44 13.91 13.22
CA PRO A 90 4.80 14.16 14.50
C PRO A 90 3.56 15.04 14.30
N VAL A 91 2.50 14.74 15.06
CA VAL A 91 1.35 15.63 15.17
C VAL A 91 1.76 16.82 16.03
N ALA A 92 1.34 18.04 15.68
CA ALA A 92 1.69 19.23 16.46
C ALA A 92 1.17 19.06 17.91
N GLY A 93 2.07 19.07 18.89
CA GLY A 93 1.77 18.80 20.30
C GLY A 93 1.95 17.34 20.74
N GLY A 94 2.36 16.43 19.85
CA GLY A 94 2.74 15.06 20.21
C GLY A 94 4.23 14.97 20.49
N ASP A 95 4.60 14.61 21.72
CA ASP A 95 5.98 14.35 22.15
C ASP A 95 6.58 13.16 21.37
N SER A 96 7.11 13.44 20.19
CA SER A 96 7.93 12.51 19.42
C SER A 96 8.91 13.30 18.59
N ALA A 97 9.91 13.86 19.27
CA ALA A 97 11.11 14.35 18.60
C ALA A 97 11.88 13.13 18.04
N PRO A 98 12.14 13.04 16.72
CA PRO A 98 13.10 12.07 16.24
C PRO A 98 14.50 12.51 16.67
N ALA A 99 15.09 11.75 17.60
CA ALA A 99 16.49 11.85 17.93
C ALA A 99 17.32 11.46 16.69
N GLY A 100 18.14 12.39 16.20
CA GLY A 100 19.24 12.07 15.28
C GLY A 100 19.13 12.71 13.90
N ALA A 101 19.61 13.95 13.78
CA ALA A 101 20.40 14.42 12.64
C ALA A 101 21.04 15.78 12.97
N LYS A 102 22.01 15.78 13.89
CA LYS A 102 23.09 16.78 13.91
C LYS A 102 24.40 16.04 13.65
N GLY A 103 24.89 16.12 12.43
CA GLY A 103 26.29 15.90 12.04
C GLY A 103 26.58 16.96 10.97
N ARG A 104 27.23 18.06 11.37
CA ARG A 104 28.64 18.38 11.08
C ARG A 104 28.93 18.46 9.58
#